data_AF-A0A1Y1Z307-F1
#
_entry.id   AF-A0A1Y1Z307-F1
#
_cell.length_a   1.000
_cell.length_b   1.000
_cell.length_c   1.000
_cell.angle_alpha   90.00
_cell.angle_beta   90.00
_cell.angle_gamma   90.00
#
_symmetry.space_group_name_H-M   'P 1'
#
loop_
_entity.id
_entity.type
_entity.pdbx_description
1 polymer ?
#
loop_
_entity_poly.entity_id
_entity_poly.type
_entity_poly.pdbx_seq_one_letter_code
_entity_poly.pdbx_strand_id
1 'polypeptide(L)'
;NKLIPVVVGGPQDTFNPNQITAAVGDIVQFQFSNGNHTVTQSAKDSPCTPLKGGVHSGHIPFQDNQTTVGTFNMVISTADPIFLYCATGPHCQEGQVMIVNPTSTQELLDYVKASQGTKESTDGTDVVGGTVAQIDLAKAGFAPAPP
;
A
#
# COMPACT_ATOMS: atom_id res chain seq x y z
N ASN A 1 5.05 -8.81 18.51
CA ASN A 1 4.73 -8.34 17.15
C ASN A 1 4.43 -6.85 17.21
N LYS A 2 5.08 -6.08 16.33
CA LYS A 2 4.93 -4.63 16.21
C LYS A 2 3.82 -4.31 15.21
N LEU A 3 3.14 -3.18 15.43
CA LEU A 3 2.29 -2.54 14.43
C LEU A 3 3.08 -1.44 13.72
N ILE A 4 3.15 -1.52 12.38
CA ILE A 4 3.91 -0.61 11.53
C ILE A 4 2.92 0.16 10.65
N PRO A 5 2.66 1.44 10.93
CA PRO A 5 1.74 2.24 10.12
C PRO A 5 2.37 2.64 8.78
N VAL A 6 1.57 2.58 7.72
CA VAL A 6 1.89 3.11 6.39
C VAL A 6 0.67 3.90 5.91
N VAL A 7 0.84 5.18 5.62
CA VAL A 7 -0.22 6.00 5.01
C VAL A 7 -0.29 5.69 3.52
N VAL A 8 -1.51 5.47 3.00
CA VAL A 8 -1.78 5.19 1.59
C VAL A 8 -2.59 6.32 1.00
N GLY A 9 -2.17 6.86 -0.14
CA GLY A 9 -2.84 7.94 -0.85
C GLY A 9 -2.28 9.31 -0.52
N GLY A 10 -3.18 10.29 -0.39
CA GLY A 10 -2.85 11.70 -0.21
C GLY A 10 -2.64 12.40 -1.55
N PRO A 11 -2.35 13.71 -1.56
CA PRO A 11 -2.33 14.53 -2.79
C PRO A 11 -1.22 14.17 -3.79
N GLN A 12 -0.36 13.20 -3.46
CA GLN A 12 0.74 12.72 -4.30
C GLN A 12 0.60 11.22 -4.61
N ASP A 13 -0.50 10.58 -4.21
CA ASP A 13 -0.76 9.16 -4.43
C ASP A 13 0.43 8.29 -4.00
N THR A 14 0.74 8.27 -2.69
CA THR A 14 1.96 7.59 -2.20
C THR A 14 1.65 6.47 -1.21
N PHE A 15 2.68 5.67 -0.94
CA PHE A 15 2.82 4.94 0.32
C PHE A 15 3.84 5.70 1.19
N ASN A 16 3.51 5.97 2.45
CA ASN A 16 4.40 6.69 3.34
C ASN A 16 4.53 5.99 4.71
N PRO A 17 5.72 5.45 5.05
CA PRO A 17 6.90 5.31 4.18
C PRO A 17 6.67 4.30 3.04
N ASN A 18 7.36 4.46 1.90
CA ASN A 18 7.32 3.54 0.76
C ASN A 18 8.35 2.39 0.85
N GLN A 19 9.11 2.33 1.94
CA GLN A 19 9.92 1.18 2.29
C GLN A 19 9.92 0.99 3.80
N ILE A 20 9.79 -0.26 4.24
CA ILE A 20 9.84 -0.63 5.65
C ILE A 20 10.61 -1.93 5.85
N THR A 21 11.13 -2.12 7.06
CA THR A 21 11.62 -3.42 7.55
C THR A 21 10.65 -3.94 8.61
N ALA A 22 10.26 -5.20 8.51
CA ALA A 22 9.30 -5.85 9.38
C ALA A 22 9.70 -7.31 9.62
N ALA A 23 9.53 -7.78 10.86
CA ALA A 23 9.80 -9.18 11.21
C ALA A 23 8.55 -10.05 10.94
N VAL A 24 8.75 -11.35 10.76
CA VAL A 24 7.64 -12.32 10.70
C VAL A 24 6.79 -12.19 11.96
N GLY A 25 5.48 -12.07 11.76
CA GLY A 25 4.48 -11.82 12.81
C GLY A 25 4.12 -10.35 13.01
N ASP A 26 4.96 -9.39 12.58
CA ASP A 26 4.59 -7.97 12.60
C ASP A 26 3.35 -7.70 11.74
N ILE A 27 2.65 -6.61 12.03
CA ILE A 27 1.48 -6.16 11.29
C ILE A 27 1.80 -4.85 10.62
N VAL A 28 1.68 -4.81 9.29
CA VAL A 28 1.68 -3.56 8.54
C VAL A 28 0.24 -3.07 8.47
N GLN A 29 -0.03 -1.92 9.08
CA GLN A 29 -1.33 -1.27 9.05
C GLN A 29 -1.30 -0.16 8.01
N PHE A 30 -1.93 -0.42 6.89
CA PHE A 30 -2.15 0.57 5.85
C PHE A 30 -3.32 1.46 6.26
N GLN A 31 -3.12 2.77 6.25
CA GLN A 31 -4.11 3.78 6.65
C GLN A 31 -4.44 4.64 5.44
N PHE A 32 -5.67 4.53 4.95
CA PHE A 32 -6.07 5.10 3.68
C PHE A 32 -6.48 6.56 3.88
N SER A 33 -5.69 7.45 3.30
CA SER A 33 -5.90 8.90 3.28
C SER A 33 -6.56 9.32 1.96
N ASN A 34 -6.79 10.63 1.79
CA ASN A 34 -7.54 11.24 0.69
C ASN A 34 -7.39 10.50 -0.64
N GLY A 35 -8.54 10.19 -1.25
CA GLY A 35 -8.63 9.45 -2.50
C GLY A 35 -9.23 8.06 -2.32
N ASN A 36 -9.05 7.21 -3.33
CA ASN A 36 -9.43 5.81 -3.30
C ASN A 36 -8.24 5.00 -3.76
N HIS A 37 -7.75 4.11 -2.90
CA HIS A 37 -6.49 3.41 -3.14
C HIS A 37 -6.62 1.93 -2.77
N THR A 38 -5.66 1.15 -3.23
CA THR A 38 -5.48 -0.24 -2.84
C THR A 38 -4.07 -0.48 -2.32
N VAL A 39 -3.91 -1.59 -1.61
CA VAL A 39 -2.63 -2.26 -1.38
C VAL A 39 -2.74 -3.59 -2.12
N THR A 40 -2.03 -3.71 -3.24
CA THR A 40 -2.03 -4.91 -4.08
C THR A 40 -0.61 -5.43 -4.23
N GLN A 41 -0.39 -6.72 -4.03
CA GLN A 41 0.91 -7.33 -4.23
C GLN A 41 1.15 -7.64 -5.70
N SER A 42 2.36 -7.39 -6.18
CA SER A 42 2.84 -7.86 -7.48
C SER A 42 4.09 -8.72 -7.32
N ALA A 43 4.56 -9.28 -8.43
CA ALA A 43 5.93 -9.76 -8.53
C ALA A 43 6.89 -8.56 -8.69
N LYS A 44 8.16 -8.76 -8.33
CA LYS A 44 9.23 -7.75 -8.48
C LYS A 44 9.38 -7.27 -9.92
N ASP A 45 9.31 -8.20 -10.87
CA ASP A 45 9.55 -8.00 -12.30
C ASP A 45 8.27 -7.69 -13.10
N SER A 46 7.11 -7.79 -12.47
CA SER A 46 5.81 -7.49 -13.07
C SER A 46 5.03 -6.48 -12.21
N PRO A 47 5.52 -5.23 -12.04
CA PRO A 47 4.80 -4.20 -11.30
C PRO A 47 3.42 -3.93 -11.91
N CYS A 48 2.54 -3.34 -11.11
CA CYS A 48 1.19 -2.94 -11.51
C CYS A 48 0.28 -4.09 -12.00
N THR A 49 0.68 -5.34 -11.71
CA THR A 49 -0.07 -6.55 -12.04
C THR A 49 -0.23 -7.42 -10.79
N PRO A 50 -1.45 -7.90 -10.46
CA PRO A 50 -1.67 -8.58 -9.20
C PRO A 50 -1.00 -9.95 -9.22
N LEU A 51 -0.30 -10.27 -8.13
CA LEU A 51 0.28 -11.58 -7.90
C LEU A 51 -0.84 -12.57 -7.55
N LYS A 52 -0.92 -13.68 -8.29
CA LYS A 52 -1.90 -14.74 -7.99
C LYS A 52 -1.69 -15.28 -6.57
N GLY A 53 -2.74 -15.21 -5.75
CA GLY A 53 -2.69 -15.64 -4.35
C GLY A 53 -1.89 -14.70 -3.44
N GLY A 54 -1.52 -13.51 -3.92
CA GLY A 54 -0.88 -12.47 -3.13
C GLY A 54 -1.88 -11.69 -2.28
N VAL A 55 -1.46 -10.48 -1.89
CA VAL A 55 -2.26 -9.55 -1.08
C VAL A 55 -3.08 -8.63 -1.98
N HIS A 56 -4.32 -8.35 -1.59
CA HIS A 56 -5.13 -7.28 -2.16
C HIS A 56 -6.09 -6.74 -1.10
N SER A 57 -6.05 -5.44 -0.82
CA SER A 57 -6.92 -4.82 0.18
C SER A 57 -8.35 -4.56 -0.29
N GLY A 58 -8.60 -4.64 -1.60
CA GLY A 58 -9.71 -3.93 -2.21
C GLY A 58 -9.50 -2.41 -2.20
N HIS A 59 -10.42 -1.69 -2.82
CA HIS A 59 -10.49 -0.24 -2.80
C HIS A 59 -11.00 0.25 -1.45
N ILE A 60 -10.21 1.09 -0.77
CA ILE A 60 -10.58 1.70 0.49
C ILE A 60 -10.55 3.22 0.33
N PRO A 61 -11.72 3.87 0.18
CA PRO A 61 -11.80 5.31 -0.01
C PRO A 61 -11.70 6.07 1.31
N PHE A 62 -11.14 7.28 1.24
CA PHE A 62 -11.23 8.29 2.28
C PHE A 62 -11.68 9.61 1.69
N GLN A 63 -12.65 10.24 2.34
CA GLN A 63 -13.25 11.51 1.91
C GLN A 63 -13.15 12.55 3.02
N ASP A 64 -13.13 13.83 2.63
CA ASP A 64 -13.07 14.94 3.57
C ASP A 64 -14.26 14.89 4.55
N ASN A 65 -14.01 15.36 5.78
CA ASN A 65 -14.95 15.35 6.91
C ASN A 65 -15.26 13.97 7.52
N GLN A 66 -14.60 12.89 7.09
CA GLN A 66 -14.66 11.62 7.80
C GLN A 66 -13.94 11.69 9.16
N THR A 67 -14.54 11.10 10.19
CA THR A 67 -13.96 11.01 11.54
C THR A 67 -13.23 9.69 11.80
N THR A 68 -13.32 8.75 10.85
CA THR A 68 -12.67 7.44 10.88
C THR A 68 -11.89 7.21 9.60
N VAL A 69 -10.78 6.49 9.71
CA VAL A 69 -9.89 6.14 8.61
C VAL A 69 -9.99 4.65 8.32
N GLY A 70 -10.22 4.30 7.05
CA GLY A 70 -10.15 2.91 6.59
C GLY A 70 -8.73 2.38 6.69
N THR A 71 -8.59 1.12 7.12
CA THR A 71 -7.30 0.46 7.24
C THR A 71 -7.30 -0.93 6.65
N PHE A 72 -6.13 -1.40 6.24
CA PHE A 72 -5.88 -2.79 5.88
C PHE A 72 -4.70 -3.31 6.70
N ASN A 73 -4.92 -4.38 7.46
CA ASN A 73 -3.91 -4.99 8.34
C ASN A 73 -3.35 -6.25 7.69
N MET A 74 -2.09 -6.20 7.27
CA MET A 74 -1.37 -7.31 6.67
C MET A 74 -0.39 -7.90 7.68
N VAL A 75 -0.50 -9.19 7.99
CA VAL A 75 0.45 -9.90 8.84
C VAL A 75 1.65 -10.34 7.99
N ILE A 76 2.85 -10.02 8.45
CA ILE A 76 4.09 -10.44 7.78
C ILE A 76 4.31 -11.93 8.01
N SER A 77 4.26 -12.72 6.94
CA SER A 77 4.45 -14.18 6.98
C SER A 77 5.83 -14.65 6.54
N THR A 78 6.61 -13.77 5.89
CA THR A 78 7.98 -14.04 5.42
C THR A 78 8.91 -12.85 5.69
N ALA A 79 10.21 -13.12 5.78
CA ALA A 79 11.25 -12.09 5.78
C ALA A 79 11.67 -11.66 4.36
N ASP A 80 11.18 -12.35 3.33
CA ASP A 80 11.47 -12.02 1.93
C ASP A 80 10.85 -10.66 1.52
N PRO A 81 11.38 -10.00 0.48
CA PRO A 81 10.80 -8.76 -0.03
C PRO A 81 9.37 -8.94 -0.54
N ILE A 82 8.49 -8.01 -0.17
CA ILE A 82 7.10 -7.94 -0.66
C ILE A 82 6.92 -6.64 -1.43
N PHE A 83 6.56 -6.75 -2.71
CA PHE A 83 6.34 -5.62 -3.62
C PHE A 83 4.85 -5.31 -3.68
N LEU A 84 4.50 -4.06 -3.38
CA LEU A 84 3.12 -3.61 -3.31
C LEU A 84 2.92 -2.39 -4.22
N TYR A 85 1.73 -2.26 -4.78
CA TYR A 85 1.32 -1.14 -5.61
C TYR A 85 -0.14 -0.78 -5.34
N CYS A 86 -0.52 0.44 -5.73
CA CYS A 86 -1.92 0.81 -5.81
C CYS A 86 -2.46 0.53 -7.21
N ALA A 87 -3.56 -0.22 -7.30
CA ALA A 87 -4.17 -0.63 -8.56
C ALA A 87 -5.18 0.40 -9.11
N THR A 88 -5.34 1.54 -8.45
CA THR A 88 -6.29 2.57 -8.88
C THR A 88 -5.70 3.36 -10.05
N GLY A 89 -6.35 3.26 -11.22
CA GLY A 89 -6.03 4.09 -12.39
C GLY A 89 -4.51 4.12 -12.69
N PRO A 90 -3.92 5.32 -12.88
CA PRO A 90 -2.50 5.46 -13.19
C PRO A 90 -1.59 5.48 -11.94
N HIS A 91 -2.10 5.32 -10.71
CA HIS A 91 -1.31 5.63 -9.52
C HIS A 91 -0.03 4.77 -9.43
N CYS A 92 -0.07 3.49 -9.82
CA CYS A 92 1.13 2.66 -9.88
C CYS A 92 2.19 3.24 -10.84
N GLN A 93 1.76 3.70 -12.01
CA GLN A 93 2.60 4.33 -13.02
C GLN A 93 3.11 5.69 -12.56
N GLU A 94 2.38 6.39 -11.70
CA GLU A 94 2.81 7.65 -11.07
C GLU A 94 3.80 7.43 -9.91
N GLY A 95 4.01 6.17 -9.51
CA GLY A 95 4.97 5.78 -8.49
C GLY A 95 4.35 5.43 -7.14
N GLN A 96 3.03 5.20 -7.07
CA GLN A 96 2.36 4.65 -5.89
C GLN A 96 2.71 3.18 -5.71
N VAL A 97 3.94 2.93 -5.27
CA VAL A 97 4.52 1.62 -5.00
C VAL A 97 5.30 1.62 -3.70
N MET A 98 5.46 0.45 -3.09
CA MET A 98 6.31 0.26 -1.93
C MET A 98 6.91 -1.13 -1.84
N ILE A 99 7.93 -1.26 -0.99
CA ILE A 99 8.56 -2.55 -0.68
C ILE A 99 8.62 -2.77 0.83
N VAL A 100 8.11 -3.91 1.29
CA VAL A 100 8.41 -4.43 2.63
C VAL A 100 9.66 -5.30 2.53
N ASN A 101 10.60 -5.14 3.47
CA ASN A 101 11.86 -5.89 3.53
C ASN A 101 12.69 -5.83 2.23
N PRO A 102 12.98 -4.64 1.68
CA PRO A 102 13.87 -4.54 0.53
C PRO A 102 15.27 -5.06 0.87
N THR A 103 15.93 -5.69 -0.11
CA THR A 103 17.30 -6.19 0.00
C THR A 103 18.35 -5.07 -0.09
N SER A 104 17.97 -3.90 -0.62
CA SER A 104 18.78 -2.69 -0.64
C SER A 104 17.90 -1.47 -0.90
N THR A 105 18.40 -0.27 -0.58
CA THR A 105 17.71 0.99 -0.92
C THR A 105 17.53 1.17 -2.43
N GLN A 106 18.42 0.60 -3.25
CA GLN A 106 18.33 0.68 -4.71
C GLN A 106 17.11 -0.07 -5.26
N GLU A 107 16.65 -1.11 -4.56
CA GLU A 107 15.54 -1.95 -5.02
C GLU A 107 14.22 -1.19 -5.14
N LEU A 108 13.98 -0.24 -4.24
CA LEU A 108 12.82 0.64 -4.32
C LEU A 108 12.89 1.55 -5.55
N LEU A 109 14.05 2.16 -5.81
CA LEU A 109 14.24 3.04 -6.97
C LEU A 109 14.04 2.29 -8.28
N ASP A 110 14.51 1.04 -8.35
CA ASP A 110 14.35 0.20 -9.53
C ASP A 110 12.88 -0.22 -9.72
N TYR A 111 12.17 -0.53 -8.63
CA TYR A 111 10.75 -0.89 -8.69
C TYR A 111 9.86 0.29 -9.09
N VAL A 112 10.14 1.51 -8.59
CA VAL A 112 9.47 2.75 -9.04
C VAL A 112 9.68 2.99 -10.54
N LYS A 113 10.91 2.85 -11.03
CA LYS A 113 11.19 3.00 -12.48
C LYS A 113 10.48 1.95 -13.31
N ALA A 114 10.43 0.71 -12.82
CA ALA A 114 9.73 -0.37 -13.50
C ALA A 114 8.22 -0.12 -13.55
N SER A 115 7.62 0.37 -12.47
CA SER A 115 6.18 0.68 -12.41
C SER A 115 5.78 1.80 -13.39
N GLN A 116 6.60 2.86 -13.46
CA GLN A 116 6.47 3.95 -14.43
C GLN A 116 6.55 3.49 -15.90
N GLY A 117 7.23 2.37 -16.16
CA GLY A 117 7.34 1.77 -17.49
C GLY A 117 6.15 0.90 -17.89
N THR A 118 5.21 0.63 -16.99
CA THR A 118 4.02 -0.18 -17.30
C THR A 118 2.95 0.65 -18.02
N LYS A 119 2.05 -0.01 -18.74
CA LYS A 119 0.98 0.67 -19.50
C LYS A 119 -0.21 1.06 -18.64
N GLU A 120 -0.59 0.17 -17.73
CA GLU A 120 -1.81 0.28 -16.93
C GLU A 120 -1.69 -0.58 -15.68
N SER A 121 -2.47 -0.22 -14.66
CA SER A 121 -2.64 -1.06 -13.48
C SER A 121 -3.76 -2.06 -13.73
N THR A 122 -3.51 -3.33 -13.41
CA THR A 122 -4.57 -4.33 -13.31
C THR A 122 -4.93 -4.54 -11.85
N ASP A 123 -6.21 -4.74 -11.58
CA ASP A 123 -6.74 -4.81 -10.22
C ASP A 123 -6.87 -6.24 -9.72
N GLY A 124 -6.87 -6.38 -8.39
CA GLY A 124 -7.28 -7.62 -7.74
C GLY A 124 -8.79 -7.78 -7.75
N THR A 125 -9.28 -8.97 -7.39
CA THR A 125 -10.72 -9.24 -7.29
C THR A 125 -11.19 -9.15 -5.85
N ASP A 126 -10.68 -10.05 -5.01
CA ASP A 126 -11.17 -10.24 -3.66
C ASP A 126 -10.20 -9.63 -2.64
N VAL A 127 -10.73 -9.18 -1.51
CA VAL A 127 -9.91 -8.81 -0.36
C VAL A 127 -9.21 -10.07 0.16
N VAL A 128 -7.87 -10.09 0.13
CA VAL A 128 -7.06 -11.26 0.46
C VAL A 128 -5.71 -10.84 1.06
N GLY A 129 -5.14 -11.70 1.92
CA GLY A 129 -3.81 -11.48 2.52
C GLY A 129 -3.78 -10.50 3.69
N GLY A 130 -4.95 -10.10 4.20
CA GLY A 130 -5.08 -9.21 5.37
C GLY A 130 -6.54 -8.96 5.74
N THR A 131 -6.77 -7.98 6.60
CA THR A 131 -8.12 -7.66 7.10
C THR A 131 -8.38 -6.16 7.02
N VAL A 132 -9.53 -5.80 6.43
CA VAL A 132 -10.04 -4.42 6.42
C VAL A 132 -10.59 -4.07 7.80
N ALA A 133 -10.25 -2.89 8.30
CA ALA A 133 -10.74 -2.37 9.57
C ALA A 133 -10.82 -0.83 9.51
N GLN A 134 -11.15 -0.19 10.63
CA GLN A 134 -11.13 1.27 10.75
C GLN A 134 -10.47 1.70 12.06
N ILE A 135 -9.91 2.91 12.05
CA ILE A 135 -9.39 3.60 13.23
C ILE A 135 -10.00 5.00 13.34
N ASP A 136 -9.98 5.60 14.52
CA ASP A 136 -10.31 7.02 14.67
C ASP A 136 -9.30 7.87 13.89
N LEU A 137 -9.75 8.92 13.20
CA LEU A 137 -8.88 9.84 12.45
C LEU A 137 -7.76 10.43 13.33
N ALA A 138 -8.04 10.68 14.61
CA ALA A 138 -7.05 11.17 15.57
C ALA A 138 -5.86 10.22 15.81
N LYS A 139 -5.97 8.95 15.39
CA LYS A 139 -4.91 7.93 15.49
C LYS A 139 -4.19 7.70 14.15
N ALA A 140 -4.61 8.38 13.09
CA ALA A 140 -4.01 8.23 11.77
C ALA A 140 -2.64 8.93 11.71
N GLY A 141 -1.73 8.38 10.90
CA GLY A 141 -0.40 8.92 10.65
C GLY A 141 -0.39 10.14 9.70
N PHE A 142 -1.53 10.74 9.42
CA PHE A 142 -1.69 11.91 8.57
C PHE A 142 -2.70 12.89 9.16
N ALA A 143 -2.56 14.17 8.79
CA ALA A 143 -3.59 15.17 9.02
C ALA A 143 -4.43 15.32 7.74
N PRO A 144 -5.77 15.33 7.83
CA PRO A 144 -6.60 15.60 6.67
C PRO A 144 -6.36 17.03 6.17
N ALA A 145 -6.59 17.25 4.88
CA ALA A 145 -6.55 18.58 4.31
C ALA A 145 -7.55 19.49 5.04
N PRO A 146 -7.23 20.78 5.24
CA PRO A 146 -8.22 21.74 5.70
C PRO A 146 -9.43 21.75 4.74
N PRO A 147 -10.65 21.97 5.26
CA PRO A 147 -11.83 22.16 4.42
C PRO A 147 -11.73 23.41 3.53
#